data_AF-A0A021X8B1-F1
#
_entry.id   AF-A0A021X8B1-F1
#
_cell.length_a   1.000
_cell.length_b   1.000
_cell.length_c   1.000
_cell.angle_alpha   90.00
_cell.angle_beta   90.00
_cell.angle_gamma   90.00
#
_symmetry.space_group_name_H-M   'P 1'
#
loop_
_entity.id
_entity.type
_entity.pdbx_description
1 polymer ?
#
loop_
_entity_poly.entity_id
_entity_poly.type
_entity_poly.pdbx_seq_one_letter_code
_entity_poly.pdbx_strand_id
1 'polypeptide(L)'
;MRKRYRKTPKMSTVEFCQDALRKHIAPRSIGSVKERITHAARQLGWSTSRTKDVWYADPRISINGDELHEIEQESGVYYGRQEARELDREIENATALLVEMQAGSPRTLAHALIEAARILARSGT
;
A
#
# COMPACT_ATOMS: atom_id res chain seq x y z
N MET A 1 14.26 -28.01 6.32
CA MET A 1 13.77 -26.84 7.09
C MET A 1 12.65 -26.16 6.31
N ARG A 2 11.38 -26.33 6.69
CA ARG A 2 10.23 -25.67 6.02
C ARG A 2 10.19 -24.20 6.44
N LYS A 3 10.40 -23.25 5.51
CA LYS A 3 10.19 -21.82 5.76
C LYS A 3 8.75 -21.61 6.21
N ARG A 4 8.53 -21.25 7.48
CA ARG A 4 7.24 -20.76 7.95
C ARG A 4 7.00 -19.41 7.29
N TYR A 5 6.11 -19.36 6.30
CA TYR A 5 5.59 -18.12 5.77
C TYR A 5 4.92 -17.38 6.93
N ARG A 6 5.51 -16.27 7.42
CA ARG A 6 4.82 -15.38 8.35
C ARG A 6 3.65 -14.80 7.57
N LYS A 7 2.44 -15.26 7.87
CA LYS A 7 1.20 -14.65 7.39
C LYS A 7 1.15 -13.27 8.04
N THR A 8 1.49 -12.22 7.31
CA THR A 8 1.23 -10.84 7.75
C THR A 8 -0.26 -10.80 8.11
N PRO A 9 -0.64 -10.33 9.32
CA PRO A 9 -2.05 -10.30 9.69
C PRO A 9 -2.82 -9.53 8.63
N LYS A 10 -3.73 -10.24 7.95
CA LYS A 10 -4.59 -9.65 6.92
C LYS A 10 -5.54 -8.74 7.67
N MET A 11 -5.34 -7.42 7.56
CA MET A 11 -6.25 -6.42 8.14
C MET A 11 -7.68 -6.76 7.71
N SER A 12 -8.61 -6.78 8.66
CA SER A 12 -10.01 -7.02 8.33
C SER A 12 -10.57 -5.84 7.54
N THR A 13 -11.58 -6.10 6.70
CA THR A 13 -12.24 -5.04 5.92
C THR A 13 -12.77 -3.91 6.81
N VAL A 14 -13.26 -4.25 8.01
CA VAL A 14 -13.77 -3.27 8.98
C VAL A 14 -12.64 -2.38 9.52
N GLU A 15 -11.49 -2.97 9.87
CA GLU A 15 -10.31 -2.20 10.30
C GLU A 15 -9.77 -1.29 9.19
N PHE A 16 -9.78 -1.77 7.94
CA PHE A 16 -9.42 -0.95 6.78
C PHE A 16 -10.36 0.26 6.66
N CYS A 17 -11.68 0.03 6.73
CA CYS A 17 -12.67 1.09 6.64
C CYS A 17 -12.55 2.10 7.78
N GLN A 18 -12.30 1.62 9.01
CA GLN A 18 -12.04 2.47 10.17
C GLN A 18 -10.82 3.38 9.95
N ASP A 19 -9.72 2.80 9.45
CA ASP A 19 -8.48 3.53 9.21
C ASP A 19 -8.67 4.59 8.12
N ALA A 20 -9.30 4.20 7.01
CA ALA A 20 -9.65 5.09 5.90
C ALA A 20 -10.52 6.27 6.36
N LEU A 21 -11.56 5.98 7.13
CA LEU A 21 -12.44 6.99 7.73
C LEU A 21 -11.66 7.99 8.61
N ARG A 22 -10.76 7.50 9.44
CA ARG A 22 -10.07 8.34 10.43
C ARG A 22 -8.90 9.14 9.85
N LYS A 23 -8.23 8.61 8.83
CA LYS A 23 -7.01 9.22 8.26
C LYS A 23 -7.30 10.05 7.02
N HIS A 24 -8.18 9.57 6.15
CA HIS A 24 -8.36 10.15 4.82
C HIS A 24 -9.66 10.94 4.72
N ILE A 25 -10.80 10.36 5.16
CA ILE A 25 -12.11 11.01 4.99
C ILE A 25 -12.34 12.09 6.05
N ALA A 26 -12.12 11.76 7.33
CA ALA A 26 -12.31 12.69 8.43
C ALA A 26 -11.06 12.77 9.34
N PRO A 27 -9.99 13.45 8.92
CA PRO A 27 -8.76 13.61 9.72
C PRO A 27 -8.98 14.38 11.03
N ARG A 28 -7.99 14.31 11.92
CA ARG A 28 -8.03 15.00 13.23
C ARG A 28 -8.10 16.52 13.12
N SER A 29 -7.70 17.09 11.98
CA SER A 29 -7.76 18.53 11.71
C SER A 29 -9.19 19.09 11.65
N ILE A 30 -10.20 18.26 11.40
CA ILE A 30 -11.60 18.69 11.32
C ILE A 30 -12.16 19.09 12.70
N GLY A 31 -11.69 18.45 13.78
CA GLY A 31 -12.14 18.76 15.13
C GLY A 31 -12.38 17.52 16.00
N SER A 32 -13.37 17.62 16.87
CA SER A 32 -13.73 16.57 17.83
C SER A 32 -14.19 15.29 17.13
N VAL A 33 -14.16 14.17 17.85
CA VAL A 33 -14.63 12.87 17.31
C VAL A 33 -16.07 12.94 16.81
N LYS A 34 -16.94 13.67 17.53
CA LYS A 34 -18.36 13.82 17.15
C LYS A 34 -18.50 14.59 15.83
N GLU A 35 -17.75 15.67 15.66
CA GLU A 35 -17.73 16.47 14.42
C GLU A 35 -17.19 15.65 13.25
N ARG A 36 -16.13 14.88 13.47
CA ARG A 36 -15.53 14.01 12.45
C ARG A 36 -16.49 12.90 11.98
N ILE A 37 -17.19 12.25 12.91
CA ILE A 37 -18.22 11.26 12.56
C ILE A 37 -19.35 11.93 11.76
N THR A 38 -19.79 13.12 12.17
CA THR A 38 -20.84 13.86 11.46
C THR A 38 -20.38 14.30 10.07
N HIS A 39 -19.13 14.74 9.94
CA HIS A 39 -18.51 15.09 8.67
C HIS A 39 -18.45 13.89 7.73
N ALA A 40 -17.91 12.76 8.20
CA ALA A 40 -17.82 11.54 7.43
C ALA A 40 -19.20 11.01 7.00
N ALA A 41 -20.20 11.07 7.89
CA ALA A 41 -21.56 10.66 7.57
C ALA A 41 -22.16 11.50 6.43
N ARG A 42 -21.94 12.83 6.45
CA ARG A 42 -22.38 13.73 5.38
C ARG A 42 -21.65 13.48 4.07
N GLN A 43 -20.34 13.26 4.13
CA GLN A 43 -19.52 13.03 2.94
C GLN A 43 -19.87 11.71 2.26
N LEU A 44 -20.11 10.65 3.03
CA LEU A 44 -20.49 9.33 2.51
C LEU A 44 -22.01 9.20 2.23
N GLY A 45 -22.83 10.16 2.64
CA GLY A 45 -24.29 10.04 2.58
C GLY A 45 -24.88 8.98 3.54
N TRP A 46 -24.11 8.58 4.56
CA TRP A 46 -24.49 7.54 5.52
C TRP A 46 -25.27 8.10 6.71
N SER A 47 -25.98 7.22 7.42
CA SER A 47 -26.52 7.56 8.74
C SER A 47 -25.39 7.72 9.77
N THR A 48 -25.53 8.67 10.69
CA THR A 48 -24.54 8.90 11.76
C THR A 48 -24.28 7.65 12.59
N SER A 49 -25.30 6.81 12.83
CA SER A 49 -25.16 5.54 13.54
C SER A 49 -24.29 4.57 12.75
N ARG A 50 -24.54 4.41 11.44
CA ARG A 50 -23.73 3.53 10.58
C ARG A 50 -22.28 3.98 10.54
N THR A 51 -22.04 5.27 10.31
CA THR A 51 -20.69 5.84 10.32
C THR A 51 -20.00 5.65 11.67
N LYS A 52 -20.74 5.77 12.79
CA LYS A 52 -20.21 5.54 14.13
C LYS A 52 -19.80 4.07 14.34
N ASP A 53 -20.60 3.12 13.88
CA ASP A 53 -20.28 1.69 14.02
C ASP A 53 -18.99 1.34 13.27
N VAL A 54 -18.84 1.85 12.03
CA VAL A 54 -17.59 1.69 11.26
C VAL A 54 -16.44 2.46 11.91
N TRP A 55 -16.69 3.66 12.44
CA TRP A 55 -15.69 4.47 13.14
C TRP A 55 -15.05 3.73 14.31
N TYR A 56 -15.82 2.93 15.04
CA TYR A 56 -15.32 2.13 16.16
C TYR A 56 -14.95 0.69 15.79
N ALA A 57 -15.11 0.31 14.52
CA ALA A 57 -14.94 -1.07 14.07
C ALA A 57 -15.76 -2.04 14.93
N ASP A 58 -17.06 -1.77 15.10
CA ASP A 58 -17.94 -2.62 15.90
C ASP A 58 -17.87 -4.09 15.38
N PRO A 59 -17.57 -5.08 16.22
CA PRO A 59 -17.41 -6.47 15.78
C PRO A 59 -18.70 -7.09 15.24
N ARG A 60 -19.87 -6.46 15.46
CA ARG A 60 -21.17 -6.96 15.00
C ARG A 60 -21.51 -6.53 13.58
N ILE A 61 -20.76 -5.59 13.01
CA ILE A 61 -21.05 -5.08 11.67
C ILE A 61 -20.23 -5.81 10.61
N SER A 62 -20.87 -6.06 9.47
CA SER A 62 -20.21 -6.40 8.22
C SER A 62 -20.24 -5.20 7.28
N ILE A 63 -19.18 -5.00 6.51
CA ILE A 63 -19.12 -4.01 5.42
C ILE A 63 -19.44 -4.76 4.12
N ASN A 64 -20.43 -4.29 3.38
CA ASN A 64 -20.75 -4.85 2.07
C ASN A 64 -19.83 -4.28 0.97
N GLY A 65 -19.94 -4.80 -0.26
CA GLY A 65 -19.07 -4.38 -1.37
C GLY A 65 -19.25 -2.90 -1.75
N ASP A 66 -20.49 -2.40 -1.72
CA ASP A 66 -20.81 -1.03 -2.12
C ASP A 66 -20.26 -0.01 -1.10
N GLU A 67 -20.46 -0.29 0.19
CA GLU A 67 -19.92 0.53 1.29
C GLU A 67 -18.38 0.58 1.27
N LEU A 68 -17.74 -0.55 0.95
CA LEU A 68 -16.29 -0.58 0.78
C LEU A 68 -15.86 0.29 -0.41
N HIS A 69 -16.59 0.21 -1.52
CA HIS A 69 -16.30 0.99 -2.71
C HIS A 69 -16.43 2.50 -2.46
N GLU A 70 -17.51 2.92 -1.79
CA GLU A 70 -17.73 4.32 -1.40
C GLU A 70 -16.58 4.85 -0.53
N ILE A 71 -16.14 4.07 0.46
CA ILE A 71 -14.99 4.44 1.29
C ILE A 71 -13.71 4.51 0.45
N GLU A 72 -13.45 3.55 -0.44
CA GLU A 72 -12.25 3.55 -1.29
C GLU A 72 -12.21 4.74 -2.26
N GLN A 73 -13.38 5.17 -2.77
CA GLN A 73 -13.51 6.37 -3.60
C GLN A 73 -13.23 7.65 -2.80
N GLU A 74 -13.94 7.85 -1.68
CA GLU A 74 -13.83 9.08 -0.89
C GLU A 74 -12.49 9.21 -0.15
N SER A 75 -11.86 8.09 0.19
CA SER A 75 -10.51 8.10 0.78
C SER A 75 -9.39 8.31 -0.24
N GLY A 76 -9.69 8.22 -1.55
CA GLY A 76 -8.69 8.21 -2.62
C GLY A 76 -7.81 6.96 -2.65
N VAL A 77 -8.09 5.96 -1.79
CA VAL A 77 -7.28 4.73 -1.69
C VAL A 77 -7.51 3.80 -2.90
N TYR A 78 -8.65 3.91 -3.59
CA TYR A 78 -8.86 3.22 -4.87
C TYR A 78 -7.81 3.63 -5.91
N TYR A 79 -7.48 4.93 -5.96
CA TYR A 79 -6.50 5.49 -6.89
C TYR A 79 -5.08 5.06 -6.53
N GLY A 80 -4.70 5.13 -5.25
CA GLY A 80 -3.36 4.73 -4.82
C GLY A 80 -3.00 3.27 -5.10
N ARG A 81 -3.98 2.35 -5.15
CA ARG A 81 -3.72 0.94 -5.49
C ARG A 81 -3.58 0.71 -7.00
N GLN A 82 -4.21 1.52 -7.84
CA GLN A 82 -4.03 1.48 -9.29
C GLN A 82 -2.71 2.18 -9.68
N GLU A 83 -2.46 3.36 -9.14
CA GLU A 83 -1.19 4.07 -9.34
C GLU A 83 0.01 3.24 -8.88
N ALA A 84 -0.05 2.57 -7.72
CA ALA A 84 1.04 1.72 -7.27
C ALA A 84 1.33 0.57 -8.24
N ARG A 85 0.29 0.00 -8.88
CA ARG A 85 0.46 -1.05 -9.89
C ARG A 85 1.02 -0.52 -11.20
N GLU A 86 0.67 0.71 -11.57
CA GLU A 86 1.23 1.39 -12.74
C GLU A 86 2.70 1.73 -12.50
N LEU A 87 3.03 2.28 -11.33
CA LEU A 87 4.42 2.55 -10.91
C LEU A 87 5.27 1.28 -10.85
N ASP A 88 4.74 0.17 -10.30
CA ASP A 88 5.46 -1.10 -10.28
C ASP A 88 5.78 -1.58 -11.71
N ARG A 89 4.85 -1.45 -12.65
CA ARG A 89 5.08 -1.78 -14.07
C ARG A 89 6.11 -0.87 -14.72
N GLU A 90 6.09 0.42 -14.43
CA GLU A 90 7.08 1.37 -14.93
C GLU A 90 8.47 1.07 -14.36
N ILE A 91 8.58 0.71 -13.09
CA ILE A 91 9.83 0.27 -12.46
C ILE A 91 10.32 -1.02 -13.10
N GLU A 92 9.45 -2.00 -13.35
CA GLU A 92 9.80 -3.24 -14.03
C GLU A 92 10.32 -2.96 -15.45
N ASN A 93 9.66 -2.08 -16.21
CA ASN A 93 10.10 -1.67 -17.55
C ASN A 93 11.44 -0.94 -17.53
N ALA A 94 11.62 0.03 -16.63
CA ALA A 94 12.89 0.73 -16.44
C ALA A 94 14.01 -0.23 -16.03
N THR A 95 13.71 -1.19 -15.15
CA THR A 95 14.65 -2.24 -14.74
C THR A 95 15.06 -3.11 -15.93
N ALA A 96 14.10 -3.52 -16.77
CA ALA A 96 14.38 -4.30 -17.97
C ALA A 96 15.27 -3.54 -18.96
N LEU A 97 15.00 -2.25 -19.19
CA LEU A 97 15.83 -1.39 -20.05
C LEU A 97 17.25 -1.23 -19.50
N LEU A 98 17.42 -1.08 -18.19
CA LEU A 98 18.73 -1.00 -17.55
C LEU A 98 19.52 -2.32 -17.68
N VAL A 99 18.85 -3.47 -17.54
CA VAL A 99 19.46 -4.79 -17.72
C VAL A 99 19.87 -5.02 -19.18
N GLU A 100 19.05 -4.60 -20.13
CA GLU A 100 19.35 -4.67 -21.57
C GLU A 100 20.52 -3.76 -21.95
N MET A 101 20.56 -2.52 -21.43
CA MET A 101 21.70 -1.62 -21.60
C MET A 101 22.99 -2.17 -20.97
N GLN A 102 22.90 -2.86 -19.83
CA GLN A 102 24.06 -3.51 -19.21
C GLN A 102 24.56 -4.73 -20.00
N ALA A 103 23.65 -5.49 -20.63
CA ALA A 103 24.00 -6.63 -21.47
C ALA A 103 24.66 -6.22 -22.80
N GLY A 104 24.36 -5.02 -23.31
CA GLY A 104 24.96 -4.48 -24.54
C GLY A 104 26.31 -3.76 -24.37
N SER A 105 26.80 -3.55 -23.15
CA SER A 105 28.00 -2.74 -22.88
C SER A 105 29.22 -3.59 -22.49
N PRO A 106 30.28 -3.66 -23.32
CA PRO A 106 31.51 -4.39 -23.00
C PRO A 106 32.25 -3.83 -21.77
N ARG A 107 31.93 -2.60 -21.33
CA ARG A 107 32.48 -2.00 -20.10
C ARG A 107 31.93 -2.67 -18.84
N THR A 108 30.70 -3.20 -18.85
CA THR A 108 30.07 -3.81 -17.68
C THR A 108 30.64 -5.19 -17.39
N LEU A 109 30.89 -5.99 -18.44
CA LEU A 109 31.55 -7.28 -18.34
C LEU A 109 32.99 -7.14 -17.83
N ALA A 110 33.75 -6.18 -18.37
CA ALA A 110 35.09 -5.88 -17.90
C ALA A 110 35.10 -5.46 -16.41
N HIS A 111 34.13 -4.65 -15.98
CA HIS A 111 34.03 -4.21 -14.59
C HIS A 111 33.66 -5.36 -13.63
N ALA A 112 32.76 -6.25 -14.06
CA ALA A 112 32.40 -7.45 -13.29
C ALA A 112 33.57 -8.44 -13.17
N LEU A 113 34.36 -8.62 -14.24
CA LEU A 113 35.55 -9.46 -14.24
C LEU A 113 36.67 -8.91 -13.36
N ILE A 114 36.87 -7.58 -13.35
CA ILE A 114 37.83 -6.90 -12.48
C ILE A 114 37.44 -7.06 -11.00
N GLU A 115 36.15 -6.91 -10.67
CA GLU A 115 35.70 -7.12 -9.29
C GLU A 115 35.78 -8.59 -8.85
N ALA A 116 35.44 -9.53 -9.72
CA ALA A 116 35.62 -10.96 -9.45
C ALA A 116 37.11 -11.32 -9.20
N ALA A 117 38.03 -10.77 -10.00
CA ALA A 117 39.47 -10.96 -9.81
C ALA A 117 39.98 -10.34 -8.49
N ARG A 118 39.46 -9.18 -8.10
CA ARG A 118 39.81 -8.54 -6.81
C ARG A 118 39.34 -9.31 -5.58
N ILE A 119 38.19 -9.99 -5.68
CA ILE A 119 37.65 -10.82 -4.59
C ILE A 119 38.52 -12.07 -4.44
N LEU A 120 38.86 -12.73 -5.54
CA LEU A 120 39.74 -13.91 -5.55
C LEU A 120 41.16 -13.61 -5.05
N ALA A 121 41.73 -12.46 -5.42
CA ALA A 121 43.04 -12.03 -4.94
C ALA A 121 43.05 -11.68 -3.43
N ARG A 122 41.90 -11.29 -2.85
CA ARG A 122 41.76 -11.01 -1.41
C ARG A 122 41.47 -12.24 -0.55
N SER A 123 41.04 -13.35 -1.15
CA SER A 123 40.78 -14.62 -0.45
C SER A 123 42.01 -15.53 -0.31
N GLY A 124 43.19 -15.09 -0.73
CA GLY A 124 44.43 -15.87 -0.78
C GLY A 124 45.51 -15.49 0.24
N THR A 125 45.19 -14.69 1.26
CA THR A 125 46.09 -14.33 2.39
C THR A 125 45.43 -14.69 3.70
#